data_AF-A0A975HKX3-F1
#
_entry.id   AF-A0A975HKX3-F1
#
_cell.length_a   1.000
_cell.length_b   1.000
_cell.length_c   1.000
_cell.angle_alpha   90.00
_cell.angle_beta   90.00
_cell.angle_gamma   90.00
#
_symmetry.space_group_name_H-M   'P 1'
#
loop_
_entity.id
_entity.type
_entity.pdbx_description
1 polymer ?
#
loop_
_entity_poly.entity_id
_entity_poly.type
_entity_poly.pdbx_seq_one_letter_code
_entity_poly.pdbx_strand_id
1 'polypeptide(L)'
;MNNTAVIFIHGFTGGDATWVNEKGVSFPQLLETFPELSELDFHEFVYHTQILNIKNNPASKVVAGILNKVLPSKFKIKTPVIKKNTPIAEIAQELLTFVKYELSDYSNIIFISHSMGGLISKNLIVDVIENEVALEHDIIGYCSLATPHKGSIPSILMAPFNINAKEMKPLDRDNNALNDKWIEHGVKLDKTLYVRAKSDEVVDVPSSIPFNDNKKFPFDVVEADHTSICKPSDASDRVCKVVRKFLLDCISKAKLKNTSMENFAEESSSYDKEVFVIKLMLAKVDSLLIADAKESFFLAEIIEKQASKSDRKIIEDLTLRVLSVYKNIAGAGSTLTSSELVSKIHERIMTNDKHALDCAIKYVSFMHKKGFLHQKANQENLTVNWSKDVSLADIESYRDLVND
;
A
#
# COMPACT_ATOMS: atom_id res chain seq x y z
N MET A 1 -16.69 4.63 15.53
CA MET A 1 -16.87 4.57 14.08
C MET A 1 -15.75 3.70 13.54
N ASN A 2 -16.03 2.87 12.55
CA ASN A 2 -15.03 2.02 11.92
C ASN A 2 -14.03 2.91 11.17
N ASN A 3 -12.73 2.59 11.26
CA ASN A 3 -11.67 3.47 10.73
C ASN A 3 -11.10 2.98 9.39
N THR A 4 -11.72 1.97 8.77
CA THR A 4 -11.22 1.37 7.53
C THR A 4 -12.36 1.10 6.57
N ALA A 5 -12.26 1.70 5.38
CA ALA A 5 -13.19 1.45 4.29
C ALA A 5 -12.62 0.40 3.33
N VAL A 6 -13.43 -0.58 2.96
CA VAL A 6 -13.10 -1.59 1.94
C VAL A 6 -13.93 -1.30 0.70
N ILE A 7 -13.26 -1.00 -0.41
CA ILE A 7 -13.91 -0.55 -1.64
C ILE A 7 -13.89 -1.68 -2.68
N PHE A 8 -15.09 -2.09 -3.09
CA PHE A 8 -15.33 -3.07 -4.14
C PHE A 8 -15.46 -2.38 -5.51
N ILE A 9 -14.58 -2.74 -6.45
CA ILE A 9 -14.48 -2.08 -7.76
C ILE A 9 -14.71 -3.09 -8.88
N HIS A 10 -15.83 -2.94 -9.60
CA HIS A 10 -16.23 -3.90 -10.61
C HIS A 10 -15.37 -3.84 -11.89
N GLY A 11 -15.52 -4.85 -12.75
CA GLY A 11 -14.85 -4.94 -14.04
C GLY A 11 -15.55 -4.23 -15.19
N PHE A 12 -15.04 -4.46 -16.40
CA PHE A 12 -15.59 -3.94 -17.65
C PHE A 12 -17.06 -4.35 -17.81
N THR A 13 -17.94 -3.39 -18.11
CA THR A 13 -19.41 -3.55 -18.18
C THR A 13 -20.13 -4.00 -16.90
N GLY A 14 -19.44 -3.98 -15.76
CA GLY A 14 -20.01 -4.31 -14.46
C GLY A 14 -20.90 -3.20 -13.87
N GLY A 15 -21.37 -3.47 -12.66
CA GLY A 15 -22.15 -2.63 -11.77
C GLY A 15 -22.48 -3.38 -10.46
N ASP A 16 -23.51 -2.98 -9.72
CA ASP A 16 -23.86 -3.54 -8.40
C ASP A 16 -24.04 -5.08 -8.44
N ALA A 17 -24.62 -5.60 -9.52
CA ALA A 17 -24.85 -7.03 -9.71
C ALA A 17 -23.56 -7.86 -9.94
N THR A 18 -22.40 -7.22 -10.05
CA THR A 18 -21.10 -7.90 -10.22
C THR A 18 -20.79 -8.79 -9.03
N TRP A 19 -21.15 -8.35 -7.82
CA TRP A 19 -20.77 -9.00 -6.58
C TRP A 19 -21.83 -9.97 -6.05
N VAL A 20 -22.97 -10.07 -6.74
CA VAL A 20 -24.13 -10.84 -6.28
C VAL A 20 -24.09 -12.25 -6.84
N ASN A 21 -24.17 -13.23 -5.94
CA ASN A 21 -24.24 -14.64 -6.32
C ASN A 21 -25.66 -15.06 -6.73
N GLU A 22 -25.82 -16.32 -7.17
CA GLU A 22 -27.11 -16.85 -7.63
C GLU A 22 -28.20 -16.86 -6.55
N LYS A 23 -27.82 -16.81 -5.26
CA LYS A 23 -28.75 -16.74 -4.12
C LYS A 23 -29.17 -15.30 -3.79
N GLY A 24 -28.70 -14.31 -4.56
CA GLY A 24 -28.99 -12.89 -4.32
C GLY A 24 -28.19 -12.27 -3.17
N VAL A 25 -27.15 -12.94 -2.68
CA VAL A 25 -26.28 -12.42 -1.61
C VAL A 25 -25.03 -11.82 -2.24
N SER A 26 -24.68 -10.60 -1.85
CA SER A 26 -23.46 -9.93 -2.33
C SER A 26 -22.21 -10.42 -1.60
N PHE A 27 -21.05 -10.30 -2.25
CA PHE A 27 -19.78 -10.62 -1.63
C PHE A 27 -19.49 -9.75 -0.37
N PRO A 28 -19.70 -8.41 -0.39
CA PRO A 28 -19.66 -7.62 0.83
C PRO A 28 -20.55 -8.17 1.96
N GLN A 29 -21.81 -8.51 1.67
CA GLN A 29 -22.73 -9.09 2.67
C GLN A 29 -22.22 -10.39 3.27
N LEU A 30 -21.57 -11.25 2.47
CA LEU A 30 -20.95 -12.47 3.00
C LEU A 30 -19.80 -12.15 3.96
N LEU A 31 -19.00 -11.12 3.66
CA LEU A 31 -17.89 -10.70 4.52
C LEU A 31 -18.36 -10.07 5.83
N GLU A 32 -19.46 -9.32 5.81
CA GLU A 32 -20.10 -8.74 7.01
C GLU A 32 -20.55 -9.79 8.02
N THR A 33 -20.78 -11.05 7.59
CA THR A 33 -21.16 -12.14 8.50
C THR A 33 -20.03 -12.56 9.46
N PHE A 34 -18.79 -12.16 9.21
CA PHE A 34 -17.64 -12.52 10.03
C PHE A 34 -17.41 -11.49 11.14
N PRO A 35 -17.56 -11.85 12.44
CA PRO A 35 -17.42 -10.91 13.56
C PRO A 35 -16.07 -10.21 13.61
N GLU A 36 -14.99 -10.90 13.24
CA GLU A 36 -13.64 -10.33 13.21
C GLU A 36 -13.40 -9.29 12.10
N LEU A 37 -14.35 -9.09 11.19
CA LEU A 37 -14.34 -8.02 10.19
C LEU A 37 -15.25 -6.85 10.59
N SER A 38 -15.79 -6.83 11.83
CA SER A 38 -16.76 -5.81 12.27
C SER A 38 -16.24 -4.37 12.27
N GLU A 39 -14.91 -4.19 12.19
CA GLU A 39 -14.27 -2.88 12.13
C GLU A 39 -14.06 -2.33 10.72
N LEU A 40 -14.53 -3.06 9.70
CA LEU A 40 -14.48 -2.69 8.30
C LEU A 40 -15.86 -2.24 7.84
N ASP A 41 -15.92 -1.13 7.11
CA ASP A 41 -17.10 -0.72 6.38
C ASP A 41 -16.92 -1.01 4.89
N PHE A 42 -17.87 -1.71 4.29
CA PHE A 42 -17.81 -2.12 2.89
C PHE A 42 -18.55 -1.13 1.99
N HIS A 43 -17.88 -0.71 0.92
CA HIS A 43 -18.39 0.25 -0.05
C HIS A 43 -18.24 -0.30 -1.46
N GLU A 44 -19.13 0.09 -2.38
CA GLU A 44 -19.03 -0.25 -3.79
C GLU A 44 -18.78 1.02 -4.61
N PHE A 45 -17.76 0.99 -5.47
CA PHE A 45 -17.52 2.06 -6.43
C PHE A 45 -18.00 1.63 -7.83
N VAL A 46 -19.02 2.33 -8.32
CA VAL A 46 -19.72 2.00 -9.56
C VAL A 46 -19.45 3.07 -10.61
N TYR A 47 -18.86 2.65 -11.73
CA TYR A 47 -18.47 3.56 -12.81
C TYR A 47 -19.08 3.14 -14.15
N HIS A 48 -19.18 4.08 -15.07
CA HIS A 48 -19.81 3.81 -16.36
C HIS A 48 -18.84 3.14 -17.34
N THR A 49 -19.21 1.93 -17.78
CA THR A 49 -18.50 1.23 -18.86
C THR A 49 -19.47 0.32 -19.64
N GLN A 50 -19.48 0.39 -20.97
CA GLN A 50 -20.38 -0.38 -21.85
C GLN A 50 -19.72 -0.77 -23.17
N ILE A 51 -19.95 -1.99 -23.68
CA ILE A 51 -19.39 -2.45 -24.98
C ILE A 51 -19.82 -1.55 -26.15
N LEU A 52 -21.09 -1.10 -26.18
CA LEU A 52 -21.64 -0.23 -27.22
C LEU A 52 -22.43 0.93 -26.59
N ASN A 53 -22.05 2.18 -26.88
CA ASN A 53 -22.74 3.40 -26.42
C ASN A 53 -24.05 3.70 -27.19
N ILE A 54 -24.86 2.68 -27.50
CA ILE A 54 -26.05 2.85 -28.37
C ILE A 54 -27.13 3.71 -27.69
N LYS A 55 -27.21 3.73 -26.36
CA LYS A 55 -28.22 4.50 -25.61
C LYS A 55 -27.90 5.99 -25.44
N ASN A 56 -26.68 6.42 -25.80
CA ASN A 56 -26.18 7.78 -25.59
C ASN A 56 -25.87 8.49 -26.92
N ASN A 57 -26.82 8.44 -27.87
CA ASN A 57 -26.69 9.17 -29.12
C ASN A 57 -26.73 10.69 -28.83
N PRO A 58 -25.70 11.49 -29.18
CA PRO A 58 -25.72 12.94 -29.03
C PRO A 58 -26.93 13.62 -29.69
N ALA A 59 -27.55 12.97 -30.70
CA ALA A 59 -28.82 13.40 -31.28
C ALA A 59 -29.96 13.50 -30.24
N SER A 60 -29.98 12.67 -29.20
CA SER A 60 -31.02 12.70 -28.16
C SER A 60 -30.96 13.97 -27.29
N LYS A 61 -29.75 14.45 -26.96
CA LYS A 61 -29.56 15.75 -26.27
C LYS A 61 -29.98 16.92 -27.18
N VAL A 62 -29.66 16.84 -28.47
CA VAL A 62 -30.06 17.86 -29.46
C VAL A 62 -31.59 17.90 -29.59
N VAL A 63 -32.24 16.75 -29.72
CA VAL A 63 -33.71 16.64 -29.81
C VAL A 63 -34.38 17.15 -28.52
N ALA A 64 -33.91 16.74 -27.34
CA ALA A 64 -34.43 17.26 -26.07
C ALA A 64 -34.23 18.77 -25.93
N GLY A 65 -33.09 19.31 -26.39
CA GLY A 65 -32.81 20.74 -26.42
C GLY A 65 -33.72 21.52 -27.36
N ILE A 66 -34.04 20.97 -28.54
CA ILE A 66 -34.99 21.55 -29.49
C ILE A 66 -36.41 21.53 -28.91
N LEU A 67 -36.88 20.40 -28.39
CA LEU A 67 -38.21 20.31 -27.77
C LEU A 67 -38.36 21.26 -26.59
N ASN A 68 -37.33 21.40 -25.74
CA ASN A 68 -37.35 22.30 -24.59
C ASN A 68 -37.36 23.80 -24.94
N LYS A 69 -37.06 24.18 -26.19
CA LYS A 69 -37.24 25.56 -26.68
C LYS A 69 -38.69 25.90 -27.00
N VAL A 70 -39.52 24.90 -27.31
CA VAL A 70 -40.90 25.09 -27.76
C VAL A 70 -41.90 24.72 -26.66
N LEU A 71 -41.51 23.85 -25.71
CA LEU A 71 -42.37 23.42 -24.62
C LEU A 71 -42.49 24.46 -23.49
N PRO A 72 -43.71 24.67 -22.93
CA PRO A 72 -43.90 25.48 -21.73
C PRO A 72 -43.03 24.96 -20.57
N SER A 73 -42.58 25.85 -19.68
CA SER A 73 -41.67 25.53 -18.56
C SER A 73 -42.09 24.27 -17.76
N LYS A 74 -43.39 24.07 -17.54
CA LYS A 74 -43.98 22.92 -16.85
C LYS A 74 -43.90 21.57 -17.56
N PHE A 75 -43.50 21.54 -18.84
CA PHE A 75 -43.37 20.34 -19.67
C PHE A 75 -41.95 20.12 -20.19
N LYS A 76 -40.94 20.85 -19.66
CA LYS A 76 -39.55 20.63 -20.06
C LYS A 76 -39.11 19.21 -19.75
N ILE A 77 -38.55 18.56 -20.75
CA ILE A 77 -38.00 17.21 -20.67
C ILE A 77 -36.61 17.31 -20.03
N LYS A 78 -36.30 16.46 -19.05
CA LYS A 78 -34.95 16.41 -18.46
C LYS A 78 -33.93 16.04 -19.54
N THR A 79 -32.94 16.90 -19.76
CA THR A 79 -31.82 16.59 -20.65
C THR A 79 -31.03 15.43 -20.04
N PRO A 80 -30.88 14.29 -20.75
CA PRO A 80 -30.13 13.17 -20.21
C PRO A 80 -28.65 13.52 -20.05
N VAL A 81 -28.04 13.10 -18.95
CA VAL A 81 -26.58 13.15 -18.79
C VAL A 81 -26.00 12.06 -19.69
N ILE A 82 -25.36 12.45 -20.80
CA ILE A 82 -24.62 11.50 -21.65
C ILE A 82 -23.44 10.99 -20.83
N LYS A 83 -23.47 9.70 -20.51
CA LYS A 83 -22.30 8.97 -20.01
C LYS A 83 -21.58 8.34 -21.20
N LYS A 84 -20.25 8.38 -21.22
CA LYS A 84 -19.43 7.74 -22.25
C LYS A 84 -18.35 6.93 -21.56
N ASN A 85 -17.86 5.89 -22.21
CA ASN A 85 -16.63 5.21 -21.78
C ASN A 85 -15.49 6.22 -21.80
N THR A 86 -14.82 6.39 -20.68
CA THR A 86 -13.66 7.24 -20.46
C THR A 86 -12.42 6.35 -20.26
N PRO A 87 -11.20 6.84 -20.54
CA PRO A 87 -9.95 6.14 -20.23
C PRO A 87 -9.90 5.60 -18.80
N ILE A 88 -9.18 4.49 -18.58
CA ILE A 88 -8.97 3.91 -17.24
C ILE A 88 -8.42 4.94 -16.26
N ALA A 89 -7.51 5.82 -16.70
CA ALA A 89 -6.96 6.89 -15.88
C ALA A 89 -8.01 7.94 -15.48
N GLU A 90 -8.95 8.29 -16.36
CA GLU A 90 -10.06 9.19 -16.00
C GLU A 90 -10.98 8.54 -14.95
N ILE A 91 -11.26 7.24 -15.08
CA ILE A 91 -12.05 6.49 -14.08
C ILE A 91 -11.29 6.40 -12.74
N ALA A 92 -9.96 6.29 -12.76
CA ALA A 92 -9.15 6.32 -11.55
C ALA A 92 -9.22 7.68 -10.84
N GLN A 93 -9.35 8.79 -11.58
CA GLN A 93 -9.59 10.12 -11.01
C GLN A 93 -11.01 10.25 -10.44
N GLU A 94 -12.02 9.60 -11.04
CA GLU A 94 -13.36 9.48 -10.45
C GLU A 94 -13.30 8.71 -9.12
N LEU A 95 -12.58 7.58 -9.08
CA LEU A 95 -12.37 6.81 -7.85
C LEU A 95 -11.63 7.62 -6.78
N LEU A 96 -10.62 8.41 -7.17
CA LEU A 96 -9.90 9.28 -6.24
C LEU A 96 -10.82 10.34 -5.64
N THR A 97 -11.73 10.89 -6.45
CA THR A 97 -12.75 11.84 -5.98
C THR A 97 -13.70 11.16 -4.99
N PHE A 98 -14.17 9.96 -5.31
CA PHE A 98 -15.00 9.16 -4.41
C PHE A 98 -14.32 8.92 -3.05
N VAL A 99 -13.06 8.47 -3.06
CA VAL A 99 -12.28 8.26 -1.83
C VAL A 99 -12.18 9.55 -1.01
N LYS A 100 -11.81 10.67 -1.65
CA LYS A 100 -11.59 11.95 -0.95
C LYS A 100 -12.84 12.54 -0.30
N TYR A 101 -13.99 12.42 -0.96
CA TYR A 101 -15.18 13.17 -0.58
C TYR A 101 -16.30 12.30 0.00
N GLU A 102 -16.39 11.04 -0.40
CA GLU A 102 -17.41 10.11 0.14
C GLU A 102 -16.85 9.25 1.28
N LEU A 103 -15.53 9.08 1.34
CA LEU A 103 -14.84 8.30 2.38
C LEU A 103 -13.93 9.16 3.26
N SER A 104 -14.18 10.48 3.35
CA SER A 104 -13.39 11.44 4.13
C SER A 104 -13.20 11.04 5.60
N ASP A 105 -14.18 10.32 6.16
CA ASP A 105 -14.22 9.98 7.60
C ASP A 105 -13.37 8.75 7.96
N TYR A 106 -12.79 8.05 6.97
CA TYR A 106 -11.98 6.85 7.19
C TYR A 106 -10.49 7.18 7.11
N SER A 107 -9.66 6.74 8.05
CA SER A 107 -8.20 6.92 7.92
C SER A 107 -7.55 5.88 6.99
N ASN A 108 -8.17 4.72 6.78
CA ASN A 108 -7.57 3.62 6.00
C ASN A 108 -8.47 3.15 4.86
N ILE A 109 -7.85 2.82 3.72
CA ILE A 109 -8.53 2.30 2.53
C ILE A 109 -7.94 0.96 2.11
N ILE A 110 -8.81 0.00 1.80
CA ILE A 110 -8.47 -1.27 1.17
C ILE A 110 -9.26 -1.42 -0.13
N PHE A 111 -8.59 -1.80 -1.22
CA PHE A 111 -9.24 -2.07 -2.50
C PHE A 111 -9.42 -3.57 -2.74
N ILE A 112 -10.64 -3.98 -3.09
CA ILE A 112 -10.98 -5.30 -3.63
C ILE A 112 -11.54 -5.10 -5.04
N SER A 113 -10.78 -5.51 -6.06
CA SER A 113 -11.07 -5.11 -7.42
C SER A 113 -11.17 -6.30 -8.36
N HIS A 114 -12.14 -6.29 -9.26
CA HIS A 114 -12.36 -7.35 -10.23
C HIS A 114 -12.00 -6.91 -11.64
N SER A 115 -11.31 -7.76 -12.41
CA SER A 115 -11.02 -7.55 -13.82
C SER A 115 -10.42 -6.15 -14.07
N MET A 116 -10.99 -5.35 -14.96
CA MET A 116 -10.58 -3.96 -15.23
C MET A 116 -10.54 -3.06 -13.99
N GLY A 117 -11.39 -3.30 -13.00
CA GLY A 117 -11.38 -2.58 -11.72
C GLY A 117 -10.02 -2.61 -11.04
N GLY A 118 -9.27 -3.72 -11.19
CA GLY A 118 -7.92 -3.83 -10.65
C GLY A 118 -6.92 -2.89 -11.31
N LEU A 119 -7.09 -2.56 -12.60
CA LEU A 119 -6.27 -1.57 -13.29
C LEU A 119 -6.62 -0.14 -12.84
N ILE A 120 -7.91 0.13 -12.57
CA ILE A 120 -8.38 1.42 -12.06
C ILE A 120 -7.77 1.70 -10.68
N SER A 121 -7.87 0.77 -9.72
CA SER A 121 -7.28 0.99 -8.40
C SER A 121 -5.75 1.06 -8.47
N LYS A 122 -5.13 0.24 -9.33
CA LYS A 122 -3.69 0.31 -9.58
C LYS A 122 -3.28 1.70 -10.06
N ASN A 123 -4.02 2.28 -11.00
CA ASN A 123 -3.76 3.61 -11.55
C ASN A 123 -3.87 4.70 -10.47
N LEU A 124 -4.95 4.68 -9.67
CA LEU A 124 -5.10 5.60 -8.53
C LEU A 124 -3.91 5.51 -7.56
N ILE A 125 -3.53 4.30 -7.15
CA ILE A 125 -2.45 4.11 -6.17
C ILE A 125 -1.12 4.63 -6.72
N VAL A 126 -0.81 4.33 -7.98
CA VAL A 126 0.39 4.87 -8.64
C VAL A 126 0.34 6.39 -8.70
N ASP A 127 -0.79 6.97 -9.07
CA ASP A 127 -0.93 8.43 -9.15
C ASP A 127 -0.76 9.10 -7.79
N VAL A 128 -1.30 8.51 -6.70
CA VAL A 128 -1.13 9.01 -5.33
C VAL A 128 0.33 8.96 -4.90
N ILE A 129 1.02 7.85 -5.18
CA ILE A 129 2.42 7.65 -4.76
C ILE A 129 3.40 8.51 -5.59
N GLU A 130 3.21 8.59 -6.92
CA GLU A 130 4.15 9.29 -7.80
C GLU A 130 3.96 10.79 -7.85
N ASN A 131 2.71 11.26 -7.87
CA ASN A 131 2.42 12.68 -8.01
C ASN A 131 2.21 13.37 -6.66
N GLU A 132 2.54 12.68 -5.56
CA GLU A 132 2.40 13.16 -4.18
C GLU A 132 1.00 13.78 -3.94
N VAL A 133 -0.03 13.13 -4.50
CA VAL A 133 -1.39 13.64 -4.35
C VAL A 133 -1.76 13.54 -2.88
N ALA A 134 -1.97 14.70 -2.25
CA ALA A 134 -2.44 14.75 -0.87
C ALA A 134 -3.74 13.94 -0.75
N LEU A 135 -3.63 12.83 -0.05
CA LEU A 135 -4.69 11.92 0.33
C LEU A 135 -4.54 11.74 1.84
N GLU A 136 -5.56 12.12 2.61
CA GLU A 136 -5.53 12.00 4.07
C GLU A 136 -5.67 10.54 4.53
N HIS A 137 -5.91 9.63 3.58
CA HIS A 137 -6.13 8.22 3.80
C HIS A 137 -4.86 7.39 3.55
N ASP A 138 -4.56 6.47 4.46
CA ASP A 138 -3.55 5.43 4.26
C ASP A 138 -4.14 4.29 3.42
N ILE A 139 -3.53 4.01 2.26
CA ILE A 139 -3.91 2.85 1.43
C ILE A 139 -3.14 1.63 1.97
N ILE A 140 -3.82 0.80 2.76
CA ILE A 140 -3.19 -0.32 3.49
C ILE A 140 -3.33 -1.67 2.76
N GLY A 141 -4.15 -1.76 1.71
CA GLY A 141 -4.38 -3.00 1.00
C GLY A 141 -4.85 -2.87 -0.44
N TYR A 142 -4.34 -3.74 -1.32
CA TYR A 142 -4.83 -3.95 -2.68
C TYR A 142 -4.98 -5.44 -3.01
N CYS A 143 -6.21 -5.88 -3.33
CA CYS A 143 -6.50 -7.23 -3.81
C CYS A 143 -7.15 -7.18 -5.20
N SER A 144 -6.59 -7.91 -6.16
CA SER A 144 -7.14 -8.02 -7.51
C SER A 144 -7.68 -9.42 -7.79
N LEU A 145 -8.90 -9.54 -8.30
CA LEU A 145 -9.56 -10.77 -8.72
C LEU A 145 -9.61 -10.80 -10.25
N ALA A 146 -8.92 -11.76 -10.88
CA ALA A 146 -8.93 -11.94 -12.34
C ALA A 146 -8.59 -10.67 -13.16
N THR A 147 -7.65 -9.85 -12.69
CA THR A 147 -7.27 -8.59 -13.36
C THR A 147 -6.26 -8.82 -14.50
N PRO A 148 -6.50 -8.23 -15.70
CA PRO A 148 -5.58 -8.30 -16.83
C PRO A 148 -4.43 -7.30 -16.67
N HIS A 149 -3.50 -7.55 -15.75
CA HIS A 149 -2.36 -6.67 -15.46
C HIS A 149 -1.44 -6.41 -16.65
N LYS A 150 -1.47 -7.27 -17.67
CA LYS A 150 -0.73 -7.10 -18.93
C LYS A 150 -1.65 -7.16 -20.16
N GLY A 151 -2.93 -6.88 -19.96
CA GLY A 151 -3.97 -6.95 -20.98
C GLY A 151 -4.57 -8.35 -21.17
N SER A 152 -5.53 -8.48 -22.08
CA SER A 152 -6.32 -9.70 -22.28
C SER A 152 -6.55 -9.94 -23.77
N ILE A 153 -6.58 -11.18 -24.25
CA ILE A 153 -6.82 -11.44 -25.67
C ILE A 153 -8.21 -10.95 -26.14
N PRO A 154 -9.32 -11.18 -25.38
CA PRO A 154 -10.65 -10.73 -25.81
C PRO A 154 -10.79 -9.21 -26.00
N SER A 155 -9.98 -8.40 -25.32
CA SER A 155 -10.03 -6.95 -25.46
C SER A 155 -9.58 -6.47 -26.84
N ILE A 156 -8.74 -7.23 -27.55
CA ILE A 156 -8.31 -6.95 -28.92
C ILE A 156 -9.52 -6.83 -29.86
N LEU A 157 -10.48 -7.75 -29.72
CA LEU A 157 -11.69 -7.78 -30.53
C LEU A 157 -12.62 -6.59 -30.25
N MET A 158 -12.70 -6.16 -28.99
CA MET A 158 -13.59 -5.08 -28.55
C MET A 158 -13.00 -3.68 -28.70
N ALA A 159 -11.68 -3.58 -28.85
CA ALA A 159 -10.97 -2.30 -28.90
C ALA A 159 -11.37 -1.32 -30.02
N PRO A 160 -11.77 -1.76 -31.23
CA PRO A 160 -12.27 -0.82 -32.25
C PRO A 160 -13.56 -0.10 -31.81
N PHE A 161 -14.29 -0.67 -30.85
CA PHE A 161 -15.60 -0.21 -30.43
C PHE A 161 -15.61 0.42 -29.03
N ASN A 162 -14.52 0.28 -28.26
CA ASN A 162 -14.47 0.68 -26.87
C ASN A 162 -13.05 1.09 -26.43
N ILE A 163 -12.92 2.28 -25.84
CA ILE A 163 -11.64 2.83 -25.36
C ILE A 163 -11.02 2.02 -24.22
N ASN A 164 -11.82 1.54 -23.26
CA ASN A 164 -11.33 0.71 -22.17
C ASN A 164 -10.79 -0.63 -22.69
N ALA A 165 -11.49 -1.26 -23.65
CA ALA A 165 -10.98 -2.48 -24.29
C ALA A 165 -9.69 -2.22 -25.07
N LYS A 166 -9.53 -1.03 -25.65
CA LYS A 166 -8.29 -0.64 -26.34
C LYS A 166 -7.09 -0.59 -25.38
N GLU A 167 -7.26 -0.02 -24.19
CA GLU A 167 -6.21 0.11 -23.15
C GLU A 167 -5.91 -1.24 -22.46
N MET A 168 -6.84 -2.18 -22.50
CA MET A 168 -6.62 -3.54 -21.98
C MET A 168 -6.04 -4.51 -23.01
N LYS A 169 -5.53 -4.04 -24.16
CA LYS A 169 -4.85 -4.92 -25.11
C LYS A 169 -3.52 -5.42 -24.54
N PRO A 170 -3.10 -6.65 -24.87
CA PRO A 170 -1.74 -7.07 -24.62
C PRO A 170 -0.77 -6.12 -25.32
N LEU A 171 0.31 -5.77 -24.62
CA LEU A 171 1.34 -4.85 -25.08
C LEU A 171 0.86 -3.41 -25.33
N ASP A 172 -0.30 -3.02 -24.79
CA ASP A 172 -0.71 -1.62 -24.78
C ASP A 172 0.33 -0.75 -24.04
N ARG A 173 0.65 0.41 -24.61
CA ARG A 173 1.71 1.29 -24.09
C ARG A 173 1.36 1.82 -22.70
N ASP A 174 0.12 2.25 -22.50
CA ASP A 174 -0.30 2.91 -21.28
C ASP A 174 -0.44 1.88 -20.15
N ASN A 175 -0.95 0.69 -20.45
CA ASN A 175 -1.01 -0.43 -19.51
C ASN A 175 0.39 -0.93 -19.11
N ASN A 176 1.31 -1.09 -20.09
CA ASN A 176 2.68 -1.48 -19.79
C ASN A 176 3.38 -0.43 -18.90
N ALA A 177 3.24 0.85 -19.22
CA ALA A 177 3.80 1.93 -18.41
C ALA A 177 3.22 1.93 -16.99
N LEU A 178 1.91 1.74 -16.84
CA LEU A 178 1.26 1.58 -15.54
C LEU A 178 1.82 0.38 -14.77
N ASN A 179 2.03 -0.75 -15.46
CA ASN A 179 2.53 -1.96 -14.84
C ASN A 179 4.00 -1.81 -14.38
N ASP A 180 4.84 -1.14 -15.18
CA ASP A 180 6.23 -0.84 -14.82
C ASP A 180 6.30 0.03 -13.56
N LYS A 181 5.52 1.13 -13.52
CA LYS A 181 5.38 1.96 -12.32
C LYS A 181 4.87 1.18 -11.12
N TRP A 182 3.89 0.29 -11.32
CA TRP A 182 3.37 -0.55 -10.27
C TRP A 182 4.41 -1.52 -9.69
N ILE A 183 5.37 -2.00 -10.49
CA ILE A 183 6.45 -2.86 -9.99
C ILE A 183 7.32 -2.12 -8.99
N GLU A 184 7.50 -0.81 -9.17
CA GLU A 184 8.29 0.06 -8.29
C GLU A 184 7.52 0.46 -7.02
N HIS A 185 6.22 0.76 -7.15
CA HIS A 185 5.43 1.35 -6.06
C HIS A 185 4.53 0.36 -5.33
N GLY A 186 4.00 -0.66 -6.00
CA GLY A 186 3.08 -1.64 -5.39
C GLY A 186 3.72 -2.46 -4.27
N VAL A 187 5.05 -2.55 -4.25
CA VAL A 187 5.84 -3.15 -3.16
C VAL A 187 5.90 -2.29 -1.88
N LYS A 188 5.48 -1.03 -1.94
CA LYS A 188 5.42 -0.10 -0.79
C LYS A 188 4.13 -0.26 0.02
N LEU A 189 3.10 -0.88 -0.55
CA LEU A 189 1.85 -1.15 0.16
C LEU A 189 2.06 -2.23 1.23
N ASP A 190 1.37 -2.09 2.37
CA ASP A 190 1.45 -3.05 3.47
C ASP A 190 1.03 -4.46 3.05
N LYS A 191 0.04 -4.57 2.16
CA LYS A 191 -0.43 -5.85 1.63
C LYS A 191 -0.93 -5.71 0.19
N THR A 192 -0.41 -6.59 -0.67
CA THR A 192 -0.99 -6.88 -1.98
C THR A 192 -1.35 -8.34 -2.12
N LEU A 193 -2.42 -8.64 -2.86
CA LEU A 193 -2.83 -9.99 -3.21
C LEU A 193 -3.39 -10.04 -4.63
N TYR A 194 -3.01 -11.07 -5.37
CA TYR A 194 -3.52 -11.33 -6.72
C TYR A 194 -4.23 -12.69 -6.72
N VAL A 195 -5.53 -12.72 -7.01
CA VAL A 195 -6.31 -13.97 -7.03
C VAL A 195 -6.65 -14.33 -8.47
N ARG A 196 -6.25 -15.54 -8.85
CA ARG A 196 -6.42 -16.09 -10.20
C ARG A 196 -7.55 -17.10 -10.22
N ALA A 197 -8.45 -16.96 -11.19
CA ALA A 197 -9.40 -18.00 -11.54
C ALA A 197 -8.67 -19.09 -12.33
N LYS A 198 -8.86 -20.36 -11.93
CA LYS A 198 -8.25 -21.51 -12.62
C LYS A 198 -8.81 -21.71 -14.03
N SER A 199 -10.09 -21.40 -14.24
CA SER A 199 -10.80 -21.54 -15.50
C SER A 199 -11.09 -20.17 -16.14
N ASP A 200 -10.13 -19.25 -16.06
CA ASP A 200 -10.25 -17.92 -16.65
C ASP A 200 -9.94 -17.96 -18.16
N GLU A 201 -10.98 -17.83 -18.98
CA GLU A 201 -10.89 -17.77 -20.45
C GLU A 201 -10.63 -16.34 -20.98
N VAL A 202 -10.62 -15.33 -20.10
CA VAL A 202 -10.46 -13.91 -20.48
C VAL A 202 -9.04 -13.44 -20.22
N VAL A 203 -8.47 -13.81 -19.08
CA VAL A 203 -7.15 -13.36 -18.63
C VAL A 203 -6.19 -14.53 -18.54
N ASP A 204 -5.23 -14.54 -19.46
CA ASP A 204 -4.18 -15.56 -19.45
C ASP A 204 -3.33 -15.50 -18.17
N VAL A 205 -2.82 -16.65 -17.75
CA VAL A 205 -1.97 -16.79 -16.55
C VAL A 205 -0.83 -15.76 -16.48
N PRO A 206 -0.06 -15.46 -17.55
CA PRO A 206 1.01 -14.47 -17.48
C PRO A 206 0.53 -13.02 -17.27
N SER A 207 -0.73 -12.73 -17.62
CA SER A 207 -1.37 -11.41 -17.45
C SER A 207 -2.08 -11.26 -16.10
N SER A 208 -2.45 -12.36 -15.47
CA SER A 208 -3.15 -12.34 -14.17
C SER A 208 -2.30 -11.87 -12.98
N ILE A 209 -1.00 -11.61 -13.17
CA ILE A 209 -0.12 -10.91 -12.20
C ILE A 209 0.73 -9.84 -12.89
N PRO A 210 1.13 -8.77 -12.16
CA PRO A 210 2.00 -7.72 -12.69
C PRO A 210 3.36 -8.22 -13.19
N PHE A 211 4.00 -9.10 -12.43
CA PHE A 211 5.34 -9.60 -12.72
C PHE A 211 5.55 -10.99 -12.13
N ASN A 212 6.34 -11.84 -12.80
CA ASN A 212 6.56 -13.22 -12.38
C ASN A 212 7.61 -13.32 -11.27
N ASP A 213 7.31 -12.73 -10.12
CA ASP A 213 8.11 -12.81 -8.90
C ASP A 213 7.17 -13.09 -7.72
N ASN A 214 7.01 -14.37 -7.37
CA ASN A 214 6.10 -14.81 -6.32
C ASN A 214 6.48 -14.25 -4.93
N LYS A 215 7.70 -13.74 -4.74
CA LYS A 215 8.09 -13.11 -3.47
C LYS A 215 7.54 -11.69 -3.38
N LYS A 216 7.52 -10.95 -4.49
CA LYS A 216 7.03 -9.56 -4.58
C LYS A 216 5.54 -9.46 -4.87
N PHE A 217 5.01 -10.38 -5.68
CA PHE A 217 3.63 -10.41 -6.13
C PHE A 217 2.99 -11.75 -5.76
N PRO A 218 2.67 -11.97 -4.48
CA PRO A 218 2.08 -13.22 -4.03
C PRO A 218 0.69 -13.39 -4.65
N PHE A 219 0.41 -14.58 -5.18
CA PHE A 219 -0.89 -14.88 -5.78
C PHE A 219 -1.47 -16.17 -5.22
N ASP A 220 -2.80 -16.22 -5.20
CA ASP A 220 -3.58 -17.42 -4.90
C ASP A 220 -4.37 -17.85 -6.13
N VAL A 221 -4.68 -19.15 -6.21
CA VAL A 221 -5.48 -19.73 -7.28
C VAL A 221 -6.74 -20.35 -6.68
N VAL A 222 -7.88 -20.06 -7.30
CA VAL A 222 -9.20 -20.52 -6.85
C VAL A 222 -9.93 -21.25 -7.97
N GLU A 223 -10.80 -22.18 -7.59
CA GLU A 223 -11.66 -22.93 -8.54
C GLU A 223 -12.84 -22.04 -8.93
N ALA A 224 -12.62 -21.18 -9.93
CA ALA A 224 -13.59 -20.25 -10.48
C ALA A 224 -13.23 -19.91 -11.93
N ASP A 225 -14.15 -19.24 -12.62
CA ASP A 225 -13.94 -18.58 -13.91
C ASP A 225 -13.81 -17.05 -13.74
N HIS A 226 -13.60 -16.33 -14.84
CA HIS A 226 -13.44 -14.88 -14.84
C HIS A 226 -14.58 -14.14 -14.13
N THR A 227 -15.82 -14.62 -14.24
CA THR A 227 -17.01 -13.96 -13.69
C THR A 227 -17.40 -14.50 -12.32
N SER A 228 -17.29 -15.81 -12.11
CA SER A 228 -17.69 -16.42 -10.82
C SER A 228 -16.71 -16.12 -9.68
N ILE A 229 -15.46 -15.75 -9.97
CA ILE A 229 -14.45 -15.40 -8.95
C ILE A 229 -14.86 -14.23 -8.05
N CYS A 230 -15.75 -13.33 -8.49
CA CYS A 230 -16.26 -12.22 -7.67
C CYS A 230 -17.61 -12.52 -7.01
N LYS A 231 -18.13 -13.75 -7.14
CA LYS A 231 -19.48 -14.15 -6.70
C LYS A 231 -19.43 -15.43 -5.84
N PRO A 232 -18.74 -15.42 -4.69
CA PRO A 232 -18.66 -16.60 -3.84
C PRO A 232 -20.04 -17.10 -3.45
N SER A 233 -20.20 -18.42 -3.48
CA SER A 233 -21.48 -19.10 -3.30
C SER A 233 -22.00 -19.02 -1.85
N ASP A 234 -21.08 -18.93 -0.89
CA ASP A 234 -21.33 -18.71 0.54
C ASP A 234 -20.01 -18.37 1.28
N ALA A 235 -20.09 -18.18 2.60
CA ALA A 235 -18.96 -17.86 3.49
C ALA A 235 -17.87 -18.97 3.54
N SER A 236 -18.18 -20.20 3.13
CA SER A 236 -17.23 -21.31 3.10
C SER A 236 -16.46 -21.40 1.77
N ASP A 237 -16.89 -20.65 0.76
CA ASP A 237 -16.24 -20.54 -0.54
C ASP A 237 -14.77 -20.14 -0.40
N ARG A 238 -13.90 -20.72 -1.23
CA ARG A 238 -12.46 -20.48 -1.16
C ARG A 238 -12.12 -19.02 -1.47
N VAL A 239 -12.83 -18.38 -2.41
CA VAL A 239 -12.64 -16.95 -2.70
C VAL A 239 -12.91 -16.12 -1.44
N CYS A 240 -14.03 -16.40 -0.77
CA CYS A 240 -14.41 -15.69 0.44
C CYS A 240 -13.36 -15.85 1.55
N LYS A 241 -12.85 -17.06 1.76
CA LYS A 241 -11.76 -17.35 2.72
C LYS A 241 -10.47 -16.60 2.40
N VAL A 242 -10.07 -16.57 1.14
CA VAL A 242 -8.85 -15.88 0.68
C VAL A 242 -8.97 -14.37 0.93
N VAL A 243 -10.07 -13.75 0.51
CA VAL A 243 -10.31 -12.31 0.70
C VAL A 243 -10.45 -11.97 2.18
N ARG A 244 -11.19 -12.76 2.96
CA ARG A 244 -11.28 -12.59 4.42
C ARG A 244 -9.90 -12.60 5.07
N LYS A 245 -9.05 -13.59 4.75
CA LYS A 245 -7.69 -13.64 5.29
C LYS A 245 -6.86 -12.41 4.89
N PHE A 246 -6.98 -11.97 3.65
CA PHE A 246 -6.31 -10.76 3.17
C PHE A 246 -6.73 -9.52 3.99
N LEU A 247 -8.03 -9.33 4.22
CA LEU A 247 -8.55 -8.23 5.03
C LEU A 247 -8.01 -8.27 6.46
N LEU A 248 -8.04 -9.45 7.10
CA LEU A 248 -7.48 -9.66 8.45
C LEU A 248 -5.98 -9.33 8.53
N ASP A 249 -5.21 -9.73 7.51
CA ASP A 249 -3.79 -9.42 7.45
C ASP A 249 -3.55 -7.90 7.30
N CYS A 250 -4.41 -7.17 6.58
CA CYS A 250 -4.30 -5.71 6.42
C CYS A 250 -4.55 -4.98 7.75
N ILE A 251 -5.66 -5.25 8.42
CA ILE A 251 -6.01 -4.61 9.71
C ILE A 251 -4.96 -4.90 10.78
N SER A 252 -4.42 -6.13 10.81
CA SER A 252 -3.45 -6.53 11.82
C SER A 252 -2.14 -5.76 11.65
N LYS A 253 -1.69 -5.56 10.41
CA LYS A 253 -0.50 -4.77 10.12
C LYS A 253 -0.68 -3.29 10.44
N ALA A 254 -1.83 -2.71 10.05
CA ALA A 254 -2.15 -1.32 10.35
C ALA A 254 -2.19 -1.05 11.86
N LYS A 255 -2.82 -1.95 12.63
CA LYS A 255 -2.83 -1.89 14.10
C LYS A 255 -1.43 -1.97 14.70
N LEU A 256 -0.60 -2.91 14.25
CA LEU A 256 0.77 -3.03 14.73
C LEU A 256 1.59 -1.75 14.48
N LYS A 257 1.43 -1.13 13.31
CA LYS A 257 2.09 0.15 12.97
C LYS A 257 1.63 1.26 13.92
N ASN A 258 0.33 1.43 14.12
CA ASN A 258 -0.23 2.47 14.98
C ASN A 258 0.12 2.29 16.45
N THR A 259 -0.04 1.07 16.99
CA THR A 259 0.36 0.75 18.38
C THR A 259 1.85 1.00 18.60
N SER A 260 2.70 0.71 17.62
CA SER A 260 4.12 1.03 17.71
C SER A 260 4.34 2.54 17.81
N MET A 261 3.67 3.34 16.97
CA MET A 261 3.83 4.80 16.98
C MET A 261 3.28 5.46 18.26
N GLU A 262 2.14 5.01 18.77
CA GLU A 262 1.55 5.51 20.02
C GLU A 262 2.43 5.19 21.23
N ASN A 263 2.88 3.94 21.36
CA ASN A 263 3.80 3.52 22.42
C ASN A 263 5.12 4.32 22.36
N PHE A 264 5.64 4.57 21.15
CA PHE A 264 6.83 5.41 21.01
C PHE A 264 6.60 6.84 21.51
N ALA A 265 5.46 7.46 21.19
CA ALA A 265 5.16 8.81 21.64
C ALA A 265 5.12 8.90 23.18
N GLU A 266 4.58 7.89 23.85
CA GLU A 266 4.58 7.79 25.32
C GLU A 266 6.00 7.55 25.89
N GLU A 267 6.78 6.67 25.26
CA GLU A 267 8.11 6.28 25.72
C GLU A 267 9.24 7.22 25.25
N SER A 268 8.99 8.16 24.33
CA SER A 268 10.04 8.94 23.63
C SER A 268 10.97 9.71 24.57
N SER A 269 10.42 10.23 25.66
CA SER A 269 11.17 10.94 26.71
C SER A 269 11.97 10.00 27.61
N SER A 270 11.53 8.74 27.77
CA SER A 270 12.27 7.74 28.55
C SER A 270 13.63 7.42 27.93
N TYR A 271 13.74 7.54 26.60
CA TYR A 271 14.98 7.32 25.86
C TYR A 271 16.05 8.41 26.08
N ASP A 272 15.71 9.57 26.65
CA ASP A 272 16.70 10.64 26.91
C ASP A 272 17.85 10.19 27.82
N LYS A 273 17.59 9.17 28.65
CA LYS A 273 18.57 8.60 29.58
C LYS A 273 19.39 7.45 28.99
N GLU A 274 19.02 6.98 27.80
CA GLU A 274 19.73 5.88 27.15
C GLU A 274 21.09 6.34 26.63
N VAL A 275 22.10 5.48 26.80
CA VAL A 275 23.50 5.77 26.46
C VAL A 275 23.67 6.21 25.01
N PHE A 276 22.90 5.65 24.07
CA PHE A 276 22.98 6.06 22.67
C PHE A 276 22.50 7.49 22.42
N VAL A 277 21.46 7.94 23.15
CA VAL A 277 20.94 9.32 23.06
C VAL A 277 21.92 10.29 23.70
N ILE A 278 22.44 9.95 24.88
CA ILE A 278 23.47 10.74 25.56
C ILE A 278 24.68 10.94 24.64
N LYS A 279 25.14 9.88 23.96
CA LYS A 279 26.23 9.98 22.97
C LYS A 279 25.92 10.95 21.83
N LEU A 280 24.69 10.95 21.30
CA LEU A 280 24.27 11.87 20.23
C LEU A 280 24.21 13.32 20.75
N MET A 281 23.67 13.52 21.95
CA MET A 281 23.55 14.85 22.58
C MET A 281 24.92 15.46 22.89
N LEU A 282 25.82 14.68 23.52
CA LEU A 282 27.19 15.12 23.81
C LEU A 282 27.99 15.40 22.53
N ALA A 283 27.74 14.64 21.47
CA ALA A 283 28.30 14.89 20.14
C ALA A 283 27.64 16.07 19.39
N LYS A 284 26.66 16.74 20.00
CA LYS A 284 25.92 17.88 19.42
C LYS A 284 25.26 17.55 18.08
N VAL A 285 24.69 16.35 17.98
CA VAL A 285 23.89 15.94 16.82
C VAL A 285 22.58 16.72 16.80
N ASP A 286 22.10 17.03 15.60
CA ASP A 286 20.83 17.74 15.40
C ASP A 286 19.65 17.01 16.05
N SER A 287 18.76 17.78 16.69
CA SER A 287 17.62 17.23 17.43
C SER A 287 16.67 16.37 16.59
N LEU A 288 16.52 16.65 15.28
CA LEU A 288 15.69 15.84 14.38
C LEU A 288 16.32 14.47 14.14
N LEU A 289 17.65 14.41 14.01
CA LEU A 289 18.38 13.14 13.88
C LEU A 289 18.37 12.33 15.18
N ILE A 290 18.34 13.01 16.34
CA ILE A 290 18.16 12.35 17.63
C ILE A 290 16.75 11.75 17.74
N ALA A 291 15.71 12.48 17.33
CA ALA A 291 14.35 11.97 17.31
C ALA A 291 14.20 10.73 16.39
N ASP A 292 14.73 10.80 15.16
CA ASP A 292 14.76 9.67 14.23
C ASP A 292 15.54 8.46 14.76
N ALA A 293 16.64 8.72 15.49
CA ALA A 293 17.42 7.68 16.15
C ALA A 293 16.62 6.95 17.24
N LYS A 294 15.88 7.69 18.07
CA LYS A 294 14.99 7.14 19.10
C LYS A 294 13.88 6.29 18.51
N GLU A 295 13.21 6.79 17.46
CA GLU A 295 12.14 6.05 16.78
C GLU A 295 12.67 4.73 16.20
N SER A 296 13.81 4.81 15.50
CA SER A 296 14.48 3.63 14.93
C SER A 296 14.86 2.61 16.01
N PHE A 297 15.37 3.08 17.16
CA PHE A 297 15.73 2.24 18.30
C PHE A 297 14.52 1.49 18.86
N PHE A 298 13.42 2.20 19.11
CA PHE A 298 12.17 1.63 19.61
C PHE A 298 11.61 0.57 18.65
N LEU A 299 11.60 0.85 17.35
CA LEU A 299 11.15 -0.13 16.34
C LEU A 299 12.00 -1.40 16.33
N ALA A 300 13.33 -1.27 16.52
CA ALA A 300 14.21 -2.41 16.64
C ALA A 300 13.91 -3.26 17.90
N GLU A 301 13.60 -2.62 19.04
CA GLU A 301 13.22 -3.34 20.25
C GLU A 301 11.93 -4.14 20.08
N ILE A 302 10.92 -3.60 19.39
CA ILE A 302 9.68 -4.33 19.09
C ILE A 302 10.01 -5.59 18.28
N ILE A 303 10.81 -5.45 17.22
CA ILE A 303 11.18 -6.59 16.38
C ILE A 303 11.93 -7.65 17.19
N GLU A 304 12.90 -7.28 18.02
CA GLU A 304 13.68 -8.24 18.80
C GLU A 304 12.83 -8.97 19.86
N LYS A 305 11.90 -8.24 20.51
CA LYS A 305 10.94 -8.82 21.46
C LYS A 305 10.04 -9.87 20.79
N GLN A 306 9.61 -9.61 19.55
CA GLN A 306 8.69 -10.49 18.80
C GLN A 306 9.42 -11.58 17.97
N ALA A 307 10.72 -11.44 17.73
CA ALA A 307 11.48 -12.35 16.88
C ALA A 307 11.52 -13.78 17.43
N SER A 308 11.28 -14.75 16.55
CA SER A 308 11.47 -16.17 16.83
C SER A 308 12.96 -16.50 17.09
N LYS A 309 13.26 -17.66 17.69
CA LYS A 309 14.66 -18.09 17.91
C LYS A 309 15.49 -18.14 16.62
N SER A 310 14.89 -18.53 15.50
CA SER A 310 15.55 -18.54 14.20
C SER A 310 15.78 -17.12 13.66
N ASP A 311 14.80 -16.23 13.83
CA ASP A 311 14.90 -14.86 13.35
C ASP A 311 15.96 -14.05 14.11
N ARG A 312 16.11 -14.29 15.42
CA ARG A 312 17.15 -13.64 16.23
C ARG A 312 18.56 -13.85 15.68
N LYS A 313 18.88 -15.06 15.22
CA LYS A 313 20.19 -15.36 14.61
C LYS A 313 20.40 -14.59 13.30
N ILE A 314 19.35 -14.39 12.52
CA ILE A 314 19.40 -13.61 11.27
C ILE A 314 19.58 -12.12 11.59
N ILE A 315 18.89 -11.62 12.63
CA ILE A 315 19.01 -10.24 13.11
C ILE A 315 20.43 -9.97 13.64
N GLU A 316 21.03 -10.90 14.36
CA GLU A 316 22.42 -10.79 14.84
C GLU A 316 23.42 -10.63 13.68
N ASP A 317 23.33 -11.48 12.65
CA ASP A 317 24.16 -11.38 11.44
C ASP A 317 23.96 -10.04 10.73
N LEU A 318 22.70 -9.63 10.54
CA LEU A 318 22.36 -8.36 9.92
C LEU A 318 22.94 -7.18 10.71
N THR A 319 22.89 -7.23 12.03
CA THR A 319 23.45 -6.20 12.91
C THR A 319 24.96 -6.06 12.74
N LEU A 320 25.68 -7.18 12.54
CA LEU A 320 27.13 -7.13 12.25
C LEU A 320 27.42 -6.47 10.90
N ARG A 321 26.58 -6.73 9.88
CA ARG A 321 26.71 -6.07 8.56
C ARG A 321 26.41 -4.57 8.66
N VAL A 322 25.39 -4.17 9.40
CA VAL A 322 25.09 -2.75 9.70
C VAL A 322 26.27 -2.09 10.43
N LEU A 323 26.84 -2.75 11.44
CA LEU A 323 28.00 -2.23 12.16
C LEU A 323 29.23 -2.07 11.24
N SER A 324 29.39 -2.93 10.25
CA SER A 324 30.44 -2.80 9.24
C SER A 324 30.28 -1.52 8.40
N VAL A 325 29.04 -1.13 8.07
CA VAL A 325 28.75 0.13 7.37
C VAL A 325 29.19 1.33 8.20
N TYR A 326 28.80 1.35 9.49
CA TYR A 326 29.24 2.37 10.44
C TYR A 326 30.77 2.47 10.49
N LYS A 327 31.46 1.34 10.72
CA LYS A 327 32.93 1.31 10.86
C LYS A 327 33.65 1.80 9.60
N ASN A 328 33.12 1.47 8.42
CA ASN A 328 33.71 1.91 7.16
C ASN A 328 33.66 3.44 7.00
N ILE A 329 32.54 4.06 7.38
CA ILE A 329 32.35 5.51 7.24
C ILE A 329 33.09 6.26 8.35
N ALA A 330 32.89 5.86 9.62
CA ALA A 330 33.50 6.52 10.77
C ALA A 330 35.04 6.34 10.80
N GLY A 331 35.54 5.20 10.32
CA GLY A 331 36.97 4.89 10.23
C GLY A 331 37.71 5.58 9.09
N ALA A 332 37.01 6.16 8.12
CA ALA A 332 37.63 6.79 6.94
C ALA A 332 38.32 8.14 7.22
N GLY A 333 38.38 8.59 8.49
CA GLY A 333 39.09 9.82 8.87
C GLY A 333 38.43 11.10 8.32
N SER A 334 37.10 11.17 8.36
CA SER A 334 36.34 12.27 7.77
C SER A 334 36.37 13.54 8.64
N THR A 335 36.27 14.71 7.99
CA THR A 335 36.10 16.03 8.64
C THR A 335 34.63 16.36 8.90
N LEU A 336 33.77 15.35 8.90
CA LEU A 336 32.33 15.54 9.06
C LEU A 336 32.01 15.99 10.48
N THR A 337 31.05 16.89 10.60
CA THR A 337 30.36 17.12 11.88
C THR A 337 29.64 15.84 12.31
N SER A 338 29.33 15.71 13.61
CA SER A 338 28.61 14.54 14.12
C SER A 338 27.24 14.35 13.46
N SER A 339 26.52 15.44 13.17
CA SER A 339 25.25 15.39 12.42
C SER A 339 25.43 14.85 11.00
N GLU A 340 26.43 15.33 10.27
CA GLU A 340 26.73 14.84 8.92
C GLU A 340 27.18 13.36 8.93
N LEU A 341 27.93 12.95 9.95
CA LEU A 341 28.34 11.57 10.13
C LEU A 341 27.12 10.65 10.33
N VAL A 342 26.22 11.00 11.26
CA VAL A 342 24.98 10.25 11.51
C VAL A 342 24.13 10.17 10.24
N SER A 343 23.87 11.31 9.60
CA SER A 343 23.07 11.40 8.37
C SER A 343 23.65 10.54 7.25
N LYS A 344 24.97 10.60 7.01
CA LYS A 344 25.64 9.80 5.98
C LYS A 344 25.58 8.30 6.26
N ILE A 345 25.66 7.89 7.53
CA ILE A 345 25.55 6.48 7.91
C ILE A 345 24.11 6.00 7.71
N HIS A 346 23.12 6.78 8.13
CA HIS A 346 21.70 6.47 7.93
C HIS A 346 21.34 6.38 6.44
N GLU A 347 21.79 7.33 5.63
CA GLU A 347 21.64 7.31 4.17
C GLU A 347 22.28 6.05 3.56
N ARG A 348 23.48 5.67 4.04
CA ARG A 348 24.15 4.47 3.56
C ARG A 348 23.41 3.19 3.96
N ILE A 349 22.81 3.13 5.15
CA ILE A 349 21.96 2.01 5.57
C ILE A 349 20.72 1.92 4.67
N MET A 350 20.05 3.05 4.44
CA MET A 350 18.86 3.12 3.58
C MET A 350 19.17 2.70 2.13
N THR A 351 20.23 3.22 1.54
CA THR A 351 20.63 2.88 0.17
C THR A 351 21.07 1.40 0.03
N ASN A 352 21.63 0.80 1.08
CA ASN A 352 22.03 -0.63 1.07
C ASN A 352 20.93 -1.58 1.55
N ASP A 353 19.76 -1.07 1.94
CA ASP A 353 18.69 -1.83 2.59
C ASP A 353 18.30 -3.10 1.83
N LYS A 354 18.19 -2.99 0.49
CA LYS A 354 17.83 -4.08 -0.43
C LYS A 354 19.04 -4.67 -1.18
N HIS A 355 20.25 -4.37 -0.72
CA HIS A 355 21.50 -4.82 -1.33
C HIS A 355 22.40 -5.50 -0.29
N ALA A 356 23.49 -4.86 0.13
CA ALA A 356 24.45 -5.43 1.08
C ALA A 356 23.83 -5.73 2.46
N LEU A 357 22.76 -5.02 2.81
CA LEU A 357 22.02 -5.21 4.06
C LEU A 357 20.71 -5.96 3.87
N ASP A 358 20.51 -6.66 2.75
CA ASP A 358 19.29 -7.45 2.53
C ASP A 358 19.10 -8.51 3.63
N CYS A 359 17.85 -8.72 4.02
CA CYS A 359 17.45 -9.57 5.13
C CYS A 359 16.31 -10.49 4.72
N ALA A 360 16.41 -11.77 5.08
CA ALA A 360 15.36 -12.75 4.79
C ALA A 360 14.05 -12.46 5.57
N ILE A 361 14.13 -11.71 6.66
CA ILE A 361 12.99 -11.33 7.49
C ILE A 361 12.27 -10.14 6.86
N LYS A 362 11.11 -10.39 6.23
CA LYS A 362 10.41 -9.42 5.39
C LYS A 362 9.90 -8.17 6.11
N TYR A 363 9.72 -8.22 7.42
CA TYR A 363 9.26 -7.08 8.21
C TYR A 363 10.41 -6.18 8.70
N VAL A 364 11.67 -6.55 8.45
CA VAL A 364 12.86 -5.76 8.81
C VAL A 364 13.22 -4.80 7.67
N SER A 365 12.83 -3.54 7.82
CA SER A 365 13.20 -2.42 6.92
C SER A 365 14.45 -1.65 7.38
N PHE A 366 14.86 -0.65 6.60
CA PHE A 366 15.99 0.23 6.94
C PHE A 366 15.83 0.96 8.28
N MET A 367 14.60 1.25 8.71
CA MET A 367 14.32 1.88 10.02
C MET A 367 14.84 1.00 11.16
N HIS A 368 14.51 -0.29 11.13
CA HIS A 368 15.00 -1.26 12.10
C HIS A 368 16.52 -1.42 12.04
N LYS A 369 17.11 -1.34 10.84
CA LYS A 369 18.57 -1.42 10.67
C LYS A 369 19.29 -0.22 11.27
N LYS A 370 18.73 1.00 11.17
CA LYS A 370 19.21 2.16 11.94
C LYS A 370 19.10 1.89 13.45
N GLY A 371 17.97 1.30 13.87
CA GLY A 371 17.74 0.89 15.26
C GLY A 371 18.79 -0.07 15.80
N PHE A 372 19.13 -1.14 15.07
CA PHE A 372 20.16 -2.10 15.46
C PHE A 372 21.54 -1.44 15.66
N LEU A 373 21.86 -0.42 14.86
CA LEU A 373 23.08 0.37 15.07
C LEU A 373 23.01 1.15 16.39
N HIS A 374 21.87 1.78 16.68
CA HIS A 374 21.67 2.53 17.93
C HIS A 374 21.63 1.61 19.16
N GLN A 375 21.13 0.38 19.05
CA GLN A 375 21.27 -0.66 20.08
C GLN A 375 22.73 -1.01 20.36
N LYS A 376 23.58 -1.05 19.33
CA LYS A 376 25.04 -1.19 19.53
C LYS A 376 25.66 0.07 20.14
N ALA A 377 25.16 1.26 19.79
CA ALA A 377 25.56 2.50 20.42
C ALA A 377 25.08 2.61 21.88
N ASN A 378 24.04 1.88 22.27
CA ASN A 378 23.52 1.92 23.64
C ASN A 378 24.34 1.09 24.64
N GLN A 379 25.35 0.38 24.16
CA GLN A 379 26.27 -0.33 25.04
C GLN A 379 27.23 0.65 25.73
N GLU A 380 27.62 0.32 26.98
CA GLU A 380 28.60 1.07 27.79
C GLU A 380 30.04 0.91 27.28
N ASN A 381 30.25 1.19 25.99
CA ASN A 381 31.55 1.20 25.32
C ASN A 381 31.52 2.20 24.15
N LEU A 382 32.68 2.50 23.55
CA LEU A 382 32.78 3.47 22.44
C LEU A 382 32.83 2.80 21.04
N THR A 383 32.37 1.55 20.91
CA THR A 383 32.39 0.82 19.61
C THR A 383 31.59 1.55 18.54
N VAL A 384 30.46 2.14 18.94
CA VAL A 384 29.68 3.08 18.12
C VAL A 384 29.62 4.39 18.89
N ASN A 385 30.22 5.43 18.31
CA ASN A 385 30.34 6.76 18.89
C ASN A 385 30.33 7.82 17.79
N TRP A 386 29.72 8.97 18.05
CA TRP A 386 29.42 9.97 17.02
C TRP A 386 30.41 11.14 17.00
N SER A 387 31.28 11.22 18.00
CA SER A 387 32.37 12.18 18.09
C SER A 387 33.56 11.55 18.82
N LYS A 388 34.79 11.90 18.44
CA LYS A 388 36.00 11.49 19.15
C LYS A 388 36.16 12.21 20.49
N ASP A 389 35.47 13.34 20.66
CA ASP A 389 35.54 14.18 21.85
C ASP A 389 34.61 13.70 22.97
N VAL A 390 33.77 12.69 22.71
CA VAL A 390 32.87 12.09 23.70
C VAL A 390 33.52 10.85 24.31
N SER A 391 33.78 10.89 25.62
CA SER A 391 34.34 9.80 26.41
C SER A 391 33.28 9.09 27.26
N LEU A 392 33.64 7.95 27.87
CA LEU A 392 32.77 7.25 28.81
C LEU A 392 32.49 8.09 30.07
N ALA A 393 33.48 8.86 30.54
CA ALA A 393 33.32 9.73 31.70
C ALA A 393 32.32 10.86 31.44
N ASP A 394 32.28 11.39 30.21
CA ASP A 394 31.29 12.42 29.83
C ASP A 394 29.86 11.85 29.85
N ILE A 395 29.70 10.61 29.38
CA ILE A 395 28.42 9.90 29.38
C ILE A 395 27.94 9.64 30.82
N GLU A 396 28.84 9.16 31.69
CA GLU A 396 28.54 8.92 33.11
C GLU A 396 28.14 10.23 33.81
N SER A 397 28.93 11.30 33.64
CA SER A 397 28.66 12.60 34.24
C SER A 397 27.31 13.17 33.79
N TYR A 398 26.96 13.02 32.51
CA TYR A 398 25.68 13.46 31.97
C TYR A 398 24.51 12.65 32.55
N ARG A 399 24.69 11.33 32.70
CA ARG A 399 23.67 10.44 33.26
C ARG A 399 23.38 10.78 34.73
N ASP A 400 24.38 11.12 35.51
CA ASP A 400 24.22 11.53 36.90
C ASP A 400 23.45 12.86 37.00
N LEU A 401 23.78 13.84 36.14
CA LEU A 401 23.08 15.14 36.06
C LEU A 401 21.59 15.06 35.70
N VAL A 402 21.16 14.00 35.03
CA VAL A 402 19.75 13.80 34.59
C VAL A 402 18.97 12.91 35.58
N ASN A 403 19.65 12.33 36.57
CA ASN A 403 19.06 11.51 37.63
C ASN A 403 18.90 12.26 38.97
N ASP A 404 19.64 13.36 39.16
CA ASP A 404 19.37 14.39 40.17
C ASP A 404 18.27 15.37 39.71
#